data_AF-A0A963ISU3-F1
#
_entry.id   AF-A0A963ISU3-F1
#
_cell.length_a   1.000
_cell.length_b   1.000
_cell.length_c   1.000
_cell.angle_alpha   90.00
_cell.angle_beta   90.00
_cell.angle_gamma   90.00
#
_symmetry.space_group_name_H-M   'P 1'
#
loop_
_entity.id
_entity.type
_entity.pdbx_description
1 polymer ?
#
loop_
_entity_poly.entity_id
_entity_poly.type
_entity_poly.pdbx_seq_one_letter_code
_entity_poly.pdbx_strand_id
1 'polypeptide(L)'
;MSDWLVVLSSGLVVAAGLWWILRRRAAVPVDTASARPRNPYHCVAIKRGSRACAAANALEGRRFLPAEAPLLPLASCDVEGCVCKYARFDDRRDEERRRPHALGRGFVDAKDGGERRGAMDRRRTAGFA
;
A
#
# COMPACT_ATOMS: atom_id res chain seq x y z
N MET A 1 -17.42 65.70 16.91
CA MET A 1 -16.29 65.12 16.15
C MET A 1 -15.92 63.69 16.59
N SER A 2 -16.26 63.26 17.81
CA SER A 2 -15.95 61.91 18.35
C SER A 2 -16.74 60.77 17.69
N ASP A 3 -17.95 61.03 17.18
CA ASP A 3 -18.82 59.97 16.62
C ASP A 3 -18.25 59.39 15.32
N TRP A 4 -17.58 60.22 14.53
CA TRP A 4 -16.91 59.79 13.30
C TRP A 4 -15.69 58.91 13.58
N LEU A 5 -14.99 59.12 14.70
CA LEU A 5 -13.87 58.28 15.11
C LEU A 5 -14.33 56.89 15.53
N VAL A 6 -15.49 56.78 16.18
CA VAL A 6 -16.07 55.49 16.57
C VAL A 6 -16.50 54.70 15.34
N VAL A 7 -17.14 55.34 14.35
CA VAL A 7 -17.58 54.68 13.10
C VAL A 7 -16.40 54.25 12.23
N LEU A 8 -15.35 55.07 12.13
CA LEU A 8 -14.15 54.70 11.36
C LEU A 8 -13.36 53.57 12.04
N SER A 9 -13.25 53.59 13.36
CA SER A 9 -12.55 52.53 14.11
C SER A 9 -13.30 51.19 14.04
N SER A 10 -14.63 51.19 14.12
CA SER A 10 -15.42 49.96 14.00
C SER A 10 -15.35 49.37 12.59
N GLY A 11 -15.37 50.21 11.56
CA GLY A 11 -15.17 49.80 10.16
C GLY A 11 -13.81 49.14 9.94
N LEU A 12 -12.74 49.70 10.51
CA LEU A 12 -11.39 49.12 10.45
C LEU A 12 -11.28 47.78 11.17
N VAL A 13 -11.90 47.63 12.35
CA VAL A 13 -11.91 46.38 13.11
C VAL A 13 -12.67 45.29 12.34
N VAL A 14 -13.82 45.62 11.76
CA VAL A 14 -14.60 44.67 10.94
C VAL A 14 -13.81 44.28 9.69
N ALA A 15 -13.19 45.22 8.99
CA ALA A 15 -12.37 44.94 7.82
C ALA A 15 -11.15 44.07 8.14
N ALA A 16 -10.45 44.35 9.25
CA ALA A 16 -9.32 43.54 9.71
C ALA A 16 -9.77 42.13 10.13
N GLY A 17 -10.91 42.00 10.80
CA GLY A 17 -11.51 40.72 11.16
C GLY A 17 -11.93 39.91 9.93
N LEU A 18 -12.60 40.55 8.96
CA LEU A 18 -12.98 39.92 7.69
C LEU A 18 -11.74 39.46 6.92
N TRP A 19 -10.72 40.32 6.82
CA TRP A 19 -9.46 39.99 6.15
C TRP A 19 -8.74 38.84 6.84
N TRP A 20 -8.71 38.80 8.17
CA TRP A 20 -8.11 37.70 8.93
C TRP A 20 -8.87 36.39 8.75
N ILE A 21 -10.20 36.42 8.74
CA ILE A 21 -11.04 35.24 8.48
C ILE A 21 -10.86 34.75 7.04
N LEU A 22 -10.84 35.65 6.06
CA LEU A 22 -10.62 35.31 4.65
C LEU A 22 -9.19 34.77 4.41
N ARG A 23 -8.17 35.33 5.09
CA ARG A 23 -6.78 34.87 5.01
C ARG A 23 -6.56 33.53 5.72
N ARG A 24 -7.29 33.24 6.80
CA ARG A 24 -7.28 31.93 7.47
C ARG A 24 -7.97 30.83 6.66
N ARG A 25 -8.80 31.19 5.68
CA ARG A 25 -9.38 30.25 4.71
C ARG A 25 -8.43 29.90 3.56
N ALA A 26 -7.16 30.31 3.64
CA ALA A 26 -6.13 29.86 2.70
C ALA A 26 -5.97 28.33 2.79
N ALA A 27 -6.59 27.67 1.81
CA ALA A 27 -6.39 26.32 1.32
C ALA A 27 -5.96 25.27 2.36
N VAL A 28 -6.91 24.44 2.78
CA VAL A 28 -6.56 23.05 3.10
C VAL A 28 -5.87 22.52 1.84
N PRO A 29 -4.57 22.14 1.89
CA PRO A 29 -3.98 21.44 0.76
C PRO A 29 -4.83 20.18 0.58
N VAL A 30 -5.59 20.14 -0.51
CA VAL A 30 -6.17 18.88 -0.97
C VAL A 30 -4.95 18.02 -1.25
N ASP A 31 -4.67 17.08 -0.36
CA ASP A 31 -3.71 16.01 -0.61
C ASP A 31 -4.19 15.34 -1.90
N THR A 32 -3.65 15.76 -3.03
CA THR A 32 -3.63 14.99 -4.26
C THR A 32 -2.82 13.78 -3.91
N ALA A 33 -3.52 12.78 -3.35
CA ALA A 33 -3.01 11.50 -2.95
C ALA A 33 -2.00 11.08 -4.01
N SER A 34 -0.73 11.11 -3.61
CA SER A 34 0.41 10.71 -4.39
C SER A 34 -0.01 9.54 -5.27
N ALA A 35 -0.08 9.79 -6.59
CA ALA A 35 -0.24 8.75 -7.59
C ALA A 35 1.07 7.94 -7.65
N ARG A 36 1.48 7.40 -6.51
CA ARG A 36 2.49 6.37 -6.41
C ARG A 36 1.98 5.25 -7.32
N PRO A 37 2.80 4.71 -8.22
CA PRO A 37 2.39 3.59 -9.04
C PRO A 37 1.81 2.52 -8.12
N ARG A 38 0.52 2.22 -8.28
CA ARG A 38 -0.16 1.20 -7.48
C ARG A 38 0.58 -0.10 -7.74
N ASN A 39 1.42 -0.51 -6.80
CA ASN A 39 2.11 -1.78 -6.87
C ASN A 39 1.03 -2.87 -7.05
N PRO A 40 0.98 -3.58 -8.20
CA PRO A 40 -0.09 -4.54 -8.48
C PRO A 40 -0.07 -5.72 -7.49
N TYR A 41 1.03 -5.89 -6.77
CA TYR A 41 1.23 -6.95 -5.79
C TYR A 41 0.97 -6.52 -4.35
N HIS A 42 0.59 -5.24 -4.12
CA HIS A 42 0.24 -4.79 -2.78
C HIS A 42 -0.87 -5.65 -2.18
N CYS A 43 -0.78 -5.92 -0.89
CA CYS A 43 -1.71 -6.79 -0.20
C CYS A 43 -2.02 -6.27 1.19
N VAL A 44 -3.07 -6.83 1.77
CA VAL A 44 -3.57 -6.49 3.09
C VAL A 44 -3.70 -7.75 3.95
N ALA A 45 -3.38 -7.64 5.23
CA ALA A 45 -3.65 -8.68 6.22
C ALA A 45 -4.52 -8.09 7.33
N ILE A 46 -5.34 -8.94 7.95
CA ILE A 46 -6.15 -8.52 9.09
C ILE A 46 -5.27 -8.50 10.33
N LYS A 47 -5.03 -7.30 10.86
CA LYS A 47 -4.39 -7.09 12.16
C LYS A 47 -5.45 -7.09 13.25
N ARG A 48 -5.33 -8.08 14.13
CA ARG A 48 -6.13 -8.22 15.35
C ARG A 48 -5.93 -7.02 16.27
N GLY A 49 -7.02 -6.48 16.80
CA GLY A 49 -6.97 -5.54 17.92
C GLY A 49 -7.01 -6.29 19.26
N SER A 50 -7.17 -5.56 20.37
CA SER A 50 -7.17 -6.16 21.72
C SER A 50 -8.33 -7.13 21.95
N ARG A 51 -9.49 -6.91 21.31
CA ARG A 51 -10.65 -7.80 21.30
C ARG A 51 -10.90 -8.32 19.87
N ALA A 52 -10.11 -9.30 19.44
CA ALA A 52 -10.24 -9.89 18.12
C ALA A 52 -11.26 -11.03 18.10
N CYS A 53 -12.11 -11.04 17.06
CA CYS A 53 -13.09 -12.10 16.83
C CYS A 53 -12.43 -13.43 16.44
N ALA A 54 -13.12 -14.54 16.69
CA ALA A 54 -12.67 -15.88 16.31
C ALA A 54 -12.37 -15.97 14.81
N ALA A 55 -13.20 -15.31 13.99
CA ALA A 55 -12.99 -15.22 12.55
C ALA A 55 -11.67 -14.51 12.18
N ALA A 56 -11.29 -13.44 12.88
CA ALA A 56 -10.02 -12.76 12.64
C ALA A 56 -8.82 -13.60 13.10
N ASN A 57 -8.98 -14.40 14.16
CA ASN A 57 -7.96 -15.36 14.60
C ASN A 57 -7.72 -16.46 13.54
N ALA A 58 -8.79 -16.98 12.94
CA ALA A 58 -8.68 -18.00 11.89
C ALA A 58 -7.99 -17.50 10.62
N LEU A 59 -7.98 -16.18 10.38
CA LEU A 59 -7.35 -15.54 9.22
C LEU A 59 -5.94 -15.00 9.53
N GLU A 60 -5.38 -15.32 10.70
CA GLU A 60 -4.03 -14.88 11.07
C GLU A 60 -2.97 -15.38 10.08
N GLY A 61 -1.99 -14.54 9.78
CA GLY A 61 -0.88 -14.84 8.86
C GLY A 61 -1.28 -14.85 7.38
N ARG A 62 -2.57 -14.75 7.05
CA ARG A 62 -3.03 -14.68 5.67
C ARG A 62 -2.95 -13.26 5.12
N ARG A 63 -2.39 -13.14 3.91
CA ARG A 63 -2.35 -11.91 3.13
C ARG A 63 -3.30 -12.04 1.93
N PHE A 64 -4.12 -11.02 1.74
CA PHE A 64 -5.11 -10.94 0.68
C PHE A 64 -4.75 -9.83 -0.29
N LEU A 65 -5.01 -10.04 -1.58
CA LEU A 65 -5.07 -8.90 -2.47
C LEU A 65 -6.26 -8.02 -2.05
N PRO A 66 -6.19 -6.69 -2.23
CA PRO A 66 -7.27 -5.80 -1.79
C PRO A 66 -8.64 -6.14 -2.40
N ALA A 67 -8.66 -6.70 -3.61
CA ALA A 67 -9.90 -7.14 -4.27
C ALA A 67 -10.47 -8.45 -3.71
N GLU A 68 -9.64 -9.26 -3.05
CA GLU A 68 -10.00 -10.57 -2.48
C GLU A 68 -10.22 -10.49 -0.96
N ALA A 69 -9.84 -9.36 -0.34
CA ALA A 69 -9.94 -9.18 1.09
C ALA A 69 -11.41 -9.12 1.53
N PRO A 70 -11.78 -9.82 2.62
CA PRO A 70 -13.15 -9.74 3.13
C PRO A 70 -13.47 -8.31 3.60
N LEU A 71 -14.74 -7.95 3.75
CA LEU A 71 -15.07 -6.67 4.37
C LEU A 71 -14.89 -6.78 5.89
N LEU A 72 -14.41 -5.71 6.51
CA LEU A 72 -14.43 -5.56 7.97
C LEU A 72 -15.63 -4.70 8.37
N PRO A 73 -16.39 -5.08 9.41
CA PRO A 73 -16.25 -6.29 10.23
C PRO A 73 -16.58 -7.59 9.47
N LEU A 74 -15.90 -8.68 9.82
CA LEU A 74 -16.11 -10.00 9.20
C LEU A 74 -17.56 -10.45 9.42
N ALA A 75 -18.15 -11.13 8.43
CA ALA A 75 -19.54 -11.62 8.52
C ALA A 75 -19.77 -12.54 9.75
N SER A 76 -18.75 -13.28 10.16
CA SER A 76 -18.76 -14.16 11.34
C SER A 76 -18.09 -13.51 12.57
N CYS A 77 -18.19 -12.19 12.71
CA CYS A 77 -17.66 -11.48 13.88
C CYS A 77 -18.55 -11.73 15.12
N ASP A 78 -17.97 -12.34 16.16
CA ASP A 78 -18.60 -12.72 17.42
C ASP A 78 -18.46 -11.65 18.53
N VAL A 79 -17.87 -10.49 18.23
CA VAL A 79 -17.52 -9.46 19.22
C VAL A 79 -18.23 -8.13 18.94
N GLU A 80 -18.88 -7.58 19.97
CA GLU A 80 -19.45 -6.22 19.94
C GLU A 80 -18.32 -5.16 19.99
N GLY A 81 -18.20 -4.37 18.93
CA GLY A 81 -17.16 -3.35 18.80
C GLY A 81 -15.79 -3.92 18.41
N CYS A 82 -15.75 -4.72 17.34
CA CYS A 82 -14.52 -5.27 16.78
C CYS A 82 -13.54 -4.17 16.35
N VAL A 83 -12.29 -4.27 16.83
CA VAL A 83 -11.20 -3.31 16.59
C VAL A 83 -10.15 -3.82 15.59
N CYS A 84 -10.50 -4.83 14.78
CA CYS A 84 -9.61 -5.36 13.75
C CYS A 84 -9.38 -4.33 12.63
N LYS A 85 -8.17 -4.30 12.08
CA LYS A 85 -7.75 -3.32 11.05
C LYS A 85 -6.98 -4.01 9.94
N TYR A 86 -6.89 -3.36 8.79
CA TYR A 86 -6.00 -3.81 7.72
C TYR A 86 -4.57 -3.30 7.91
N ALA A 87 -3.61 -4.22 7.94
CA ALA A 87 -2.20 -3.91 7.75
C ALA A 87 -1.87 -4.01 6.26
N ARG A 88 -1.13 -3.04 5.73
CA ARG A 88 -0.72 -2.97 4.32
C ARG A 88 0.69 -3.55 4.16
N PHE A 89 0.91 -4.26 3.06
CA PHE A 89 2.20 -4.80 2.66
C PHE A 89 2.40 -4.62 1.15
N ASP A 90 3.67 -4.56 0.72
CA ASP A 90 4.00 -4.35 -0.69
C ASP A 90 3.89 -5.62 -1.55
N ASP A 91 4.03 -6.81 -0.95
CA ASP A 91 3.90 -8.11 -1.61
C ASP A 91 3.22 -9.11 -0.66
N ARG A 92 2.34 -9.96 -1.20
CA ARG A 92 1.68 -11.04 -0.47
C ARG A 92 2.60 -12.21 -0.15
N ARG A 93 3.76 -12.30 -0.79
CA ARG A 93 4.76 -13.33 -0.53
C ARG A 93 5.48 -13.02 0.77
N ASP A 94 5.58 -14.02 1.64
CA ASP A 94 6.35 -13.92 2.88
C ASP A 94 7.79 -14.47 2.73
N GLU A 95 8.06 -15.14 1.62
CA GLU A 95 9.32 -15.83 1.37
C GLU A 95 10.19 -15.13 0.32
N GLU A 96 11.48 -15.01 0.64
CA GLU A 96 12.53 -14.67 -0.31
C GLU A 96 12.52 -15.66 -1.49
N ARG A 97 12.31 -15.19 -2.72
CA ARG A 97 12.19 -16.06 -3.91
C ARG A 97 13.47 -16.84 -4.19
N ARG A 98 14.61 -16.31 -3.78
CA ARG A 98 15.94 -16.93 -3.91
C ARG A 98 16.52 -17.17 -2.53
N ARG A 99 15.97 -18.12 -1.79
CA ARG A 99 16.64 -18.56 -0.57
C ARG A 99 17.94 -19.33 -0.94
N PRO A 100 19.02 -19.18 -0.16
CA PRO A 100 20.24 -20.00 -0.23
C PRO A 100 19.99 -21.50 -0.01
N HIS A 101 18.77 -21.92 0.34
CA HIS A 101 18.35 -23.33 0.41
C HIS A 101 18.33 -24.04 -0.95
N ALA A 102 18.38 -23.32 -2.08
CA ALA A 102 18.68 -23.94 -3.36
C ALA A 102 20.01 -24.71 -3.30
N LEU A 103 21.03 -24.12 -2.66
CA LEU A 103 22.33 -24.77 -2.41
C LEU A 103 22.18 -26.01 -1.51
N GLY A 104 21.35 -25.91 -0.45
CA GLY A 104 21.08 -27.03 0.46
C GLY A 104 20.24 -28.16 -0.13
N ARG A 105 19.44 -27.88 -1.16
CA ARG A 105 18.65 -28.87 -1.91
C ARG A 105 19.34 -29.38 -3.19
N GLY A 106 20.65 -29.12 -3.33
CA GLY A 106 21.45 -29.61 -4.46
C GLY A 106 21.25 -28.84 -5.78
N PHE A 107 20.42 -27.78 -5.78
CA PHE A 107 20.34 -26.84 -6.89
C PHE A 107 21.47 -25.81 -6.74
N VAL A 108 22.70 -26.28 -6.87
CA VAL A 108 23.86 -25.39 -7.08
C VAL A 108 23.68 -24.71 -8.43
N ASP A 109 23.91 -23.39 -8.47
CA ASP A 109 24.24 -22.72 -9.72
C ASP A 109 25.33 -23.56 -10.38
N ALA A 110 25.10 -23.89 -11.65
CA ALA A 110 26.04 -24.58 -12.51
C ALA A 110 27.36 -23.80 -12.55
N LYS A 111 28.19 -23.97 -11.53
CA LYS A 111 29.57 -23.47 -11.47
C LYS A 111 30.50 -24.28 -12.37
N ASP A 112 29.95 -25.23 -13.10
CA ASP A 112 30.63 -25.79 -14.24
C ASP A 112 30.43 -24.84 -15.42
N GLY A 113 31.38 -23.91 -15.57
CA GLY A 113 31.49 -23.01 -16.72
C GLY A 113 31.79 -23.73 -18.04
N GLY A 114 31.63 -25.05 -18.08
CA GLY A 114 31.64 -25.83 -19.31
C GLY A 114 30.50 -25.41 -20.24
N GLU A 115 30.84 -25.25 -21.52
CA GLU A 115 29.87 -25.03 -22.59
C GLU A 115 28.85 -26.18 -22.61
N ARG A 116 27.58 -25.85 -22.32
CA ARG A 116 26.47 -26.83 -22.29
C ARG A 116 25.74 -26.94 -23.61
N ARG A 117 26.08 -26.12 -24.60
CA ARG A 117 25.67 -26.29 -26.00
C ARG A 117 26.46 -27.44 -26.64
N GLY A 118 26.42 -28.61 -26.01
CA GLY A 118 26.81 -29.87 -26.59
C GLY A 118 25.65 -30.47 -27.35
N ALA A 119 25.19 -29.82 -28.42
CA ALA A 119 24.26 -30.44 -29.33
C ALA A 119 24.48 -29.87 -30.74
N MET A 120 24.83 -30.78 -31.65
CA MET A 120 24.82 -30.60 -33.09
C MET A 120 23.58 -29.78 -33.50
N ASP A 121 23.80 -28.65 -34.16
CA ASP A 121 22.72 -27.83 -34.70
C ASP A 121 21.87 -28.69 -35.63
N ARG A 122 20.57 -28.81 -35.35
CA ARG A 122 19.65 -29.62 -36.16
C ARG A 122 19.21 -28.89 -37.42
N ARG A 123 19.61 -27.64 -37.64
CA ARG A 123 19.41 -26.98 -38.93
C ARG A 123 20.31 -27.64 -39.97
N ARG A 124 19.74 -28.63 -40.67
CA ARG A 124 20.19 -28.98 -42.02
C ARG A 124 20.09 -27.71 -42.86
N THR A 125 21.22 -27.06 -43.12
CA THR A 125 21.29 -26.13 -44.25
C THR A 125 20.93 -26.96 -45.48
N ALA A 126 19.77 -26.71 -46.07
CA ALA A 126 19.48 -27.21 -47.41
C ALA A 126 20.57 -26.65 -48.32
N GLY A 127 21.49 -27.50 -48.75
CA GLY A 127 22.52 -27.13 -49.70
C GLY A 127 21.84 -26.76 -51.01
N PHE A 128 21.98 -25.51 -51.43
CA PHE A 128 21.79 -25.14 -52.82
C PHE A 128 23.17 -25.25 -53.48
N ALA A 129 23.36 -26.32 -54.25
CA ALA A 129 24.38 -26.45 -55.29
C ALA A 129 23.93 -27.51 -56.29
#